data_AF-A0A068YWT4-F1
#
_entry.id   AF-A0A068YWT4-F1
#
_cell.length_a   1.000
_cell.length_b   1.000
_cell.length_c   1.000
_cell.angle_alpha   90.00
_cell.angle_beta   90.00
_cell.angle_gamma   90.00
#
_symmetry.space_group_name_H-M   'P 1'
#
loop_
_entity.id
_entity.type
_entity.pdbx_description
1 polymer ?
#
loop_
_entity_poly.entity_id
_entity_poly.type
_entity_poly.pdbx_seq_one_letter_code
_entity_poly.pdbx_strand_id
1 'polypeptide(L)'
;MHPVLITIQNELENVLTSLKAIGSNEPLNVTHGGWNIPGMTRDELVQVVERIISLINERGTDQIGSSEALISDYKRRLEFLRANTIPQIWSSNAAQSVSAFMITMQGLQTALENALPEDQDLTQEIAQARTNLKKSTTRLRALEASLNALEPQSTSIEEMISRIEKANSAADQLPVDLESLREARKTVEELLIAVTSDRAKVGDFAIAADADKTTLIASVKEAESIVERCSSAYAASTSHGLAAAFTERSATLGKSMWVWVGGLVIALGLGSWIGSTQLRNFSEVIKQPDSNSIVVVINLILALLSVGATVWFSWLATKQIGQRFRLAEDYAFKASVSRAYEGYRREAANIDQEFVSRLFSSALNRLDEQPLRLVETTTHGSPWHELASSDLIRKATESVPEFAASVAKLAKEGLAALKPADKTVVAKTLVEKE
;
A
#
# COMPACT_ATOMS: atom_id res chain seq x y z
N MET A 1 -86.65 81.06 -55.82
CA MET A 1 -86.93 79.64 -55.53
C MET A 1 -88.19 79.20 -56.26
N HIS A 2 -88.16 78.06 -56.94
CA HIS A 2 -89.24 77.56 -57.80
C HIS A 2 -90.55 77.31 -57.03
N PRO A 3 -91.74 77.61 -57.60
CA PRO A 3 -93.03 77.52 -56.89
C PRO A 3 -93.34 76.15 -56.27
N VAL A 4 -92.93 75.07 -56.95
CA VAL A 4 -93.10 73.70 -56.44
C VAL A 4 -92.30 73.45 -55.16
N LEU A 5 -91.06 73.97 -55.06
CA LEU A 5 -90.24 73.82 -53.84
C LEU A 5 -90.83 74.59 -52.66
N ILE A 6 -91.33 75.80 -52.90
CA ILE A 6 -92.04 76.59 -51.88
C ILE A 6 -93.27 75.82 -51.37
N THR A 7 -94.03 75.21 -52.29
CA THR A 7 -95.22 74.43 -51.94
C THR A 7 -94.88 73.21 -51.10
N ILE A 8 -93.83 72.47 -51.48
CA ILE A 8 -93.35 71.31 -50.71
C ILE A 8 -92.80 71.73 -49.35
N GLN A 9 -92.04 72.83 -49.29
CA GLN A 9 -91.53 73.37 -48.03
C GLN A 9 -92.65 73.72 -47.06
N ASN A 10 -93.70 74.42 -47.51
CA ASN A 10 -94.86 74.74 -46.69
C ASN A 10 -95.56 73.48 -46.17
N GLU A 11 -95.70 72.43 -46.99
CA GLU A 11 -96.26 71.16 -46.51
C GLU A 11 -95.34 70.40 -45.56
N LEU A 12 -94.02 70.52 -45.71
CA LEU A 12 -93.05 69.97 -44.75
C LEU A 12 -93.11 70.70 -43.40
N GLU A 13 -93.30 72.02 -43.39
CA GLU A 13 -93.52 72.79 -42.15
C GLU A 13 -94.84 72.40 -41.46
N ASN A 14 -95.88 72.12 -42.25
CA ASN A 14 -97.13 71.56 -41.74
C ASN A 14 -96.92 70.17 -41.12
N VAL A 15 -96.17 69.29 -41.78
CA VAL A 15 -95.78 67.96 -41.25
C VAL A 15 -94.97 68.11 -39.96
N LEU A 16 -94.02 69.04 -39.91
CA LEU A 16 -93.22 69.36 -38.73
C LEU A 16 -94.10 69.77 -37.54
N THR A 17 -95.09 70.62 -37.80
CA THR A 17 -96.06 71.06 -36.79
C THR A 17 -96.89 69.88 -36.27
N SER A 18 -97.36 69.00 -37.15
CA SER A 18 -98.10 67.80 -36.76
C SER A 18 -97.25 66.79 -35.97
N LEU A 19 -95.96 66.64 -36.28
CA LEU A 19 -95.04 65.79 -35.50
C LEU A 19 -94.76 66.39 -34.12
N LYS A 20 -94.56 67.70 -34.03
CA LYS A 20 -94.32 68.40 -32.75
C LYS A 20 -95.55 68.37 -31.82
N ALA A 21 -96.75 68.17 -32.37
CA ALA A 21 -97.98 67.97 -31.60
C ALA A 21 -98.05 66.59 -30.89
N ILE A 22 -97.16 65.64 -31.24
CA ILE A 22 -97.04 64.38 -30.51
C ILE A 22 -96.41 64.68 -29.13
N GLY A 23 -97.12 64.33 -28.07
CA GLY A 23 -96.80 64.78 -26.70
C GLY A 23 -95.61 64.10 -26.03
N SER A 24 -95.12 62.97 -26.55
CA SER A 24 -94.00 62.22 -25.99
C SER A 24 -92.80 62.17 -26.94
N ASN A 25 -91.60 62.17 -26.36
CA ASN A 25 -90.33 62.10 -27.08
C ASN A 25 -89.51 60.85 -26.73
N GLU A 26 -90.10 59.91 -26.00
CA GLU A 26 -89.43 58.65 -25.67
C GLU A 26 -89.23 57.77 -26.92
N PRO A 27 -88.20 56.90 -26.95
CA PRO A 27 -88.01 55.96 -28.05
C PRO A 27 -89.24 55.04 -28.19
N LEU A 28 -89.79 54.98 -29.40
CA LEU A 28 -91.06 54.30 -29.68
C LEU A 28 -91.01 52.79 -29.38
N ASN A 29 -89.90 52.12 -29.71
CA ASN A 29 -89.74 50.69 -29.47
C ASN A 29 -89.64 50.33 -27.98
N VAL A 30 -88.99 51.17 -27.18
CA VAL A 30 -88.85 51.01 -25.72
C VAL A 30 -90.20 51.24 -25.04
N THR A 31 -90.91 52.29 -25.45
CA THR A 31 -92.19 52.67 -24.85
C THR A 31 -93.30 51.66 -25.14
N HIS A 32 -93.34 51.12 -26.36
CA HIS A 32 -94.38 50.18 -26.79
C HIS A 32 -93.95 48.69 -26.67
N GLY A 33 -92.71 48.41 -26.28
CA GLY A 33 -92.19 47.04 -26.05
C GLY A 33 -92.15 46.15 -27.30
N GLY A 34 -92.09 46.74 -28.50
CA GLY A 34 -92.15 46.02 -29.78
C GLY A 34 -90.81 46.02 -30.52
N TRP A 35 -90.24 44.83 -30.77
CA TRP A 35 -89.00 44.67 -31.54
C TRP A 35 -89.13 45.14 -33.01
N ASN A 36 -90.35 45.16 -33.53
CA ASN A 36 -90.69 45.55 -34.89
C ASN A 36 -91.01 47.05 -35.04
N ILE A 37 -90.98 47.81 -33.94
CA ILE A 37 -91.19 49.26 -33.94
C ILE A 37 -89.82 49.93 -34.09
N PRO A 38 -89.65 50.93 -34.98
CA PRO A 38 -88.41 51.68 -35.05
C PRO A 38 -88.09 52.37 -33.72
N GLY A 39 -86.84 52.28 -33.27
CA GLY A 39 -86.38 52.91 -32.03
C GLY A 39 -86.11 54.41 -32.14
N MET A 40 -86.97 55.12 -32.88
CA MET A 40 -86.85 56.55 -33.10
C MET A 40 -87.69 57.33 -32.08
N THR A 41 -87.23 58.53 -31.77
CA THR A 41 -87.93 59.53 -30.97
C THR A 41 -88.70 60.50 -31.88
N ARG A 42 -89.66 61.24 -31.30
CA ARG A 42 -90.35 62.32 -32.02
C ARG A 42 -89.35 63.34 -32.57
N ASP A 43 -88.35 63.72 -31.79
CA ASP A 43 -87.34 64.71 -32.19
C ASP A 43 -86.45 64.22 -33.33
N GLU A 44 -86.13 62.92 -33.39
CA GLU A 44 -85.42 62.36 -34.54
C GLU A 44 -86.27 62.36 -35.81
N LEU A 45 -87.59 62.11 -35.71
CA LEU A 45 -88.51 62.23 -36.86
C LEU A 45 -88.65 63.69 -37.31
N VAL A 46 -88.69 64.62 -36.36
CA VAL A 46 -88.65 66.08 -36.61
C VAL A 46 -87.37 66.46 -37.34
N GLN A 47 -86.20 65.98 -36.90
CA GLN A 47 -84.92 66.24 -37.55
C GLN A 47 -84.87 65.75 -38.99
N VAL A 48 -85.52 64.63 -39.32
CA VAL A 48 -85.59 64.13 -40.70
C VAL A 48 -86.30 65.13 -41.61
N VAL A 49 -87.39 65.73 -41.15
CA VAL A 49 -88.11 66.78 -41.90
C VAL A 49 -87.28 68.05 -41.98
N GLU A 50 -86.67 68.48 -40.87
CA GLU A 50 -85.84 69.69 -40.80
C GLU A 50 -84.63 69.62 -41.74
N ARG A 51 -84.01 68.43 -41.90
CA ARG A 51 -82.93 68.22 -42.89
C ARG A 51 -83.41 68.45 -44.31
N ILE A 52 -84.60 67.97 -44.66
CA ILE A 52 -85.16 68.13 -46.01
C ILE A 52 -85.55 69.59 -46.26
N ILE A 53 -86.10 70.28 -45.26
CA ILE A 53 -86.35 71.73 -45.34
C ILE A 53 -85.03 72.48 -45.51
N SER A 54 -83.99 72.12 -44.76
CA SER A 54 -82.66 72.74 -44.86
C SER A 54 -82.05 72.53 -46.25
N LEU A 55 -82.19 71.33 -46.82
CA LEU A 55 -81.75 71.03 -48.19
C LEU A 55 -82.44 71.95 -49.22
N ILE A 56 -83.75 72.19 -49.08
CA ILE A 56 -84.48 73.12 -49.95
C ILE A 56 -84.01 74.56 -49.73
N ASN A 57 -83.76 74.97 -48.48
CA ASN A 57 -83.30 76.32 -48.15
C ASN A 57 -81.89 76.61 -48.69
N GLU A 58 -80.99 75.64 -48.56
CA GLU A 58 -79.58 75.79 -48.95
C GLU A 58 -79.40 75.68 -50.47
N ARG A 59 -80.15 74.79 -51.13
CA ARG A 59 -79.93 74.43 -52.54
C ARG A 59 -81.09 74.77 -53.47
N GLY A 60 -82.14 75.41 -52.97
CA GLY A 60 -83.36 75.73 -53.71
C GLY A 60 -83.08 76.64 -54.92
N THR A 61 -83.46 76.18 -56.11
CA THR A 61 -83.27 76.91 -57.37
C THR A 61 -84.59 77.32 -58.00
N ASP A 62 -84.53 78.10 -59.08
CA ASP A 62 -85.67 78.41 -59.95
C ASP A 62 -85.86 77.40 -61.09
N GLN A 63 -85.06 76.34 -61.16
CA GLN A 63 -85.10 75.33 -62.24
C GLN A 63 -84.95 73.91 -61.67
N ILE A 64 -86.03 73.15 -61.62
CA ILE A 64 -86.09 71.77 -61.06
C ILE A 64 -85.96 70.70 -62.17
N GLY A 65 -85.95 71.10 -63.44
CA GLY A 65 -85.73 70.20 -64.59
C GLY A 65 -86.75 69.06 -64.68
N SER A 66 -86.30 67.89 -65.13
CA SER A 66 -87.15 66.70 -65.36
C SER A 66 -87.80 66.12 -64.09
N SER A 67 -87.34 66.52 -62.90
CA SER A 67 -87.84 66.05 -61.61
C SER A 67 -89.06 66.82 -61.09
N GLU A 68 -89.48 67.89 -61.76
CA GLU A 68 -90.59 68.76 -61.33
C GLU A 68 -91.91 67.98 -61.15
N ALA A 69 -92.25 67.11 -62.11
CA ALA A 69 -93.47 66.30 -62.05
C ALA A 69 -93.48 65.36 -60.83
N LEU A 70 -92.33 64.75 -60.52
CA LEU A 70 -92.19 63.86 -59.37
C LEU A 70 -92.27 64.63 -58.04
N ILE A 71 -91.59 65.78 -57.94
CA ILE A 71 -91.54 66.59 -56.72
C ILE A 71 -92.89 67.25 -56.45
N SER A 72 -93.58 67.73 -57.49
CA SER A 72 -94.93 68.29 -57.32
C SER A 72 -95.94 67.28 -56.74
N ASP A 73 -95.77 65.99 -57.08
CA ASP A 73 -96.61 64.90 -56.57
C ASP A 73 -96.45 64.67 -55.06
N TYR A 74 -95.29 65.03 -54.51
CA TYR A 74 -95.06 64.89 -53.08
C TYR A 74 -95.94 65.81 -52.23
N LYS A 75 -96.54 66.86 -52.81
CA LYS A 75 -97.50 67.70 -52.08
C LYS A 75 -98.66 66.85 -51.53
N ARG A 76 -99.36 66.12 -52.42
CA ARG A 76 -100.49 65.27 -52.02
C ARG A 76 -100.04 64.10 -51.12
N ARG A 77 -98.81 63.61 -51.30
CA ARG A 77 -98.24 62.53 -50.47
C ARG A 77 -97.97 63.01 -49.04
N LEU A 78 -97.41 64.20 -48.89
CA LEU A 78 -97.17 64.83 -47.59
C LEU A 78 -98.47 65.21 -46.90
N GLU A 79 -99.46 65.74 -47.64
CA GLU A 79 -100.81 65.98 -47.13
C GLU A 79 -101.45 64.68 -46.59
N PHE A 80 -101.36 63.59 -47.36
CA PHE A 80 -101.89 62.28 -46.95
C PHE A 80 -101.16 61.71 -45.74
N LEU A 81 -99.83 61.80 -45.73
CA LEU A 81 -98.97 61.38 -44.64
C LEU A 81 -99.28 62.18 -43.36
N ARG A 82 -99.49 63.49 -43.47
CA ARG A 82 -99.87 64.35 -42.35
C ARG A 82 -101.22 63.95 -41.76
N ALA A 83 -102.22 63.72 -42.62
CA ALA A 83 -103.59 63.43 -42.18
C ALA A 83 -103.76 62.00 -41.64
N ASN A 84 -103.07 61.01 -42.20
CA ASN A 84 -103.33 59.58 -41.93
C ASN A 84 -102.18 58.84 -41.26
N THR A 85 -100.93 59.19 -41.58
CA THR A 85 -99.75 58.46 -41.08
C THR A 85 -99.25 59.03 -39.75
N ILE A 86 -99.11 60.36 -39.64
CA ILE A 86 -98.59 61.01 -38.41
C ILE A 86 -99.43 60.71 -37.17
N PRO A 87 -100.78 60.75 -37.20
CA PRO A 87 -101.59 60.43 -36.02
C PRO A 87 -101.39 58.99 -35.50
N GLN A 88 -100.88 58.09 -36.35
CA GLN A 88 -100.64 56.69 -36.02
C GLN A 88 -99.20 56.42 -35.54
N ILE A 89 -98.35 57.45 -35.43
CA ILE A 89 -96.95 57.30 -34.98
C ILE A 89 -96.90 56.94 -33.49
N TRP A 90 -97.77 57.53 -32.67
CA TRP A 90 -97.87 57.25 -31.24
C TRP A 90 -99.08 56.35 -30.92
N SER A 91 -99.27 55.29 -31.71
CA SER A 91 -100.36 54.32 -31.55
C SER A 91 -99.85 52.88 -31.66
N SER A 92 -100.73 51.88 -31.55
CA SER A 92 -100.38 50.47 -31.78
C SER A 92 -99.83 50.18 -33.19
N ASN A 93 -100.01 51.11 -34.13
CA ASN A 93 -99.56 51.00 -35.51
C ASN A 93 -98.21 51.69 -35.77
N ALA A 94 -97.47 52.05 -34.71
CA ALA A 94 -96.19 52.76 -34.77
C ALA A 94 -95.17 52.11 -35.73
N ALA A 95 -95.11 50.77 -35.76
CA ALA A 95 -94.20 50.03 -36.63
C ALA A 95 -94.39 50.36 -38.12
N GLN A 96 -95.64 50.40 -38.58
CA GLN A 96 -95.98 50.67 -39.97
C GLN A 96 -95.99 52.16 -40.27
N SER A 97 -96.49 52.99 -39.35
CA SER A 97 -96.60 54.43 -39.57
C SER A 97 -95.23 55.12 -39.60
N VAL A 98 -94.32 54.77 -38.71
CA VAL A 98 -92.95 55.32 -38.71
C VAL A 98 -92.16 54.84 -39.93
N SER A 99 -92.30 53.57 -40.32
CA SER A 99 -91.65 53.05 -41.52
C SER A 99 -92.16 53.72 -42.79
N ALA A 100 -93.48 53.87 -42.93
CA ALA A 100 -94.09 54.58 -44.05
C ALA A 100 -93.68 56.05 -44.09
N PHE A 101 -93.59 56.71 -42.93
CA PHE A 101 -93.07 58.06 -42.79
C PHE A 101 -91.62 58.15 -43.29
N MET A 102 -90.72 57.34 -42.73
CA MET A 102 -89.29 57.35 -43.05
C MET A 102 -89.03 57.07 -44.53
N ILE A 103 -89.70 56.07 -45.10
CA ILE A 103 -89.55 55.74 -46.53
C ILE A 103 -90.08 56.88 -47.42
N THR A 104 -91.17 57.54 -47.03
CA THR A 104 -91.71 58.68 -47.79
C THR A 104 -90.77 59.87 -47.72
N MET A 105 -90.24 60.19 -46.54
CA MET A 105 -89.27 61.29 -46.37
C MET A 105 -87.96 61.01 -47.10
N GLN A 106 -87.45 59.77 -47.05
CA GLN A 106 -86.27 59.35 -47.80
C GLN A 106 -86.50 59.44 -49.32
N GLY A 107 -87.68 59.01 -49.80
CA GLY A 107 -88.05 59.14 -51.21
C GLY A 107 -88.09 60.59 -51.68
N LEU A 108 -88.61 61.50 -50.84
CA LEU A 108 -88.61 62.94 -51.12
C LEU A 108 -87.20 63.51 -51.11
N GLN A 109 -86.39 63.15 -50.11
CA GLN A 109 -85.00 63.59 -50.01
C GLN A 109 -84.21 63.21 -51.28
N THR A 110 -84.28 61.95 -51.70
CA THR A 110 -83.61 61.49 -52.93
C THR A 110 -84.13 62.21 -54.18
N ALA A 111 -85.43 62.51 -54.26
CA ALA A 111 -86.00 63.24 -55.38
C ALA A 111 -85.48 64.70 -55.43
N LEU A 112 -85.34 65.34 -54.27
CA LEU A 112 -84.79 66.70 -54.15
C LEU A 112 -83.28 66.74 -54.41
N GLU A 113 -82.50 65.80 -53.89
CA GLU A 113 -81.06 65.70 -54.12
C GLU A 113 -80.71 65.53 -55.60
N ASN A 114 -81.54 64.81 -56.37
CA ASN A 114 -81.36 64.66 -57.81
C ASN A 114 -81.79 65.90 -58.62
N ALA A 115 -82.65 66.75 -58.05
CA ALA A 115 -83.23 67.89 -58.76
C ALA A 115 -82.54 69.21 -58.45
N LEU A 116 -81.89 69.30 -57.28
CA LEU A 116 -81.15 70.48 -56.84
C LEU A 116 -79.67 70.34 -57.21
N PRO A 117 -78.98 71.43 -57.60
CA PRO A 117 -77.57 71.40 -57.98
C PRO A 117 -76.69 71.00 -56.79
N GLU A 118 -75.66 70.21 -57.09
CA GLU A 118 -74.69 69.73 -56.11
C GLU A 118 -73.76 70.86 -55.66
N ASP A 119 -73.46 70.88 -54.36
CA ASP A 119 -72.69 71.93 -53.67
C ASP A 119 -71.20 71.84 -54.05
N GLN A 120 -70.69 72.85 -54.77
CA GLN A 120 -69.34 72.86 -55.35
C GLN A 120 -68.21 73.00 -54.31
N ASP A 121 -68.50 73.25 -53.03
CA ASP A 121 -67.49 73.41 -51.97
C ASP A 121 -67.02 72.09 -51.34
N LEU A 122 -67.80 71.01 -51.41
CA LEU A 122 -67.46 69.71 -50.79
C LEU A 122 -66.35 68.92 -51.52
N THR A 123 -66.13 69.17 -52.80
CA THR A 123 -65.13 68.40 -53.59
C THR A 123 -63.69 68.85 -53.30
N GLN A 124 -63.49 70.11 -52.87
CA GLN A 124 -62.16 70.66 -52.58
C GLN A 124 -61.65 70.26 -51.18
N GLU A 125 -62.52 70.21 -50.17
CA GLU A 125 -62.14 69.79 -48.82
C GLU A 125 -61.73 68.32 -48.76
N ILE A 126 -62.42 67.42 -49.49
CA ILE A 126 -62.06 65.99 -49.53
C ILE A 126 -60.71 65.76 -50.21
N ALA A 127 -60.36 66.56 -51.22
CA ALA A 127 -59.05 66.51 -51.87
C ALA A 127 -57.92 67.02 -50.95
N GLN A 128 -58.14 68.12 -50.22
CA GLN A 128 -57.18 68.61 -49.22
C GLN A 128 -57.05 67.66 -48.03
N ALA A 129 -58.14 67.10 -47.51
CA ALA A 129 -58.10 66.10 -46.45
C ALA A 129 -57.28 64.86 -46.86
N ARG A 130 -57.44 64.37 -48.10
CA ARG A 130 -56.64 63.24 -48.63
C ARG A 130 -55.15 63.58 -48.78
N THR A 131 -54.80 64.79 -49.23
CA THR A 131 -53.39 65.19 -49.33
C THR A 131 -52.74 65.39 -47.95
N ASN A 132 -53.48 65.93 -46.97
CA ASN A 132 -53.03 66.07 -45.59
C ASN A 132 -52.91 64.71 -44.87
N LEU A 133 -53.85 63.79 -45.13
CA LEU A 133 -53.73 62.40 -44.69
C LEU A 133 -52.48 61.75 -45.26
N LYS A 134 -52.25 61.85 -46.58
CA LYS A 134 -51.07 61.30 -47.25
C LYS A 134 -49.77 61.88 -46.68
N LYS A 135 -49.69 63.20 -46.48
CA LYS A 135 -48.54 63.87 -45.82
C LYS A 135 -48.33 63.38 -44.39
N SER A 136 -49.39 63.20 -43.62
CA SER A 136 -49.32 62.69 -42.25
C SER A 136 -48.92 61.22 -42.21
N THR A 137 -49.37 60.39 -43.16
CA THR A 137 -48.92 58.99 -43.28
C THR A 137 -47.44 58.92 -43.66
N THR A 138 -46.98 59.80 -44.56
CA THR A 138 -45.55 59.88 -44.91
C THR A 138 -44.71 60.34 -43.72
N ARG A 139 -45.19 61.29 -42.92
CA ARG A 139 -44.52 61.72 -41.67
C ARG A 139 -44.49 60.62 -40.62
N LEU A 140 -45.59 59.86 -40.44
CA LEU A 140 -45.63 58.72 -39.53
C LEU A 140 -44.64 57.63 -39.96
N ARG A 141 -44.56 57.30 -41.25
CA ARG A 141 -43.56 56.35 -41.76
C ARG A 141 -42.13 56.85 -41.59
N ALA A 142 -41.90 58.16 -41.73
CA ALA A 142 -40.58 58.75 -41.49
C ALA A 142 -40.19 58.73 -40.00
N LEU A 143 -41.16 58.96 -39.10
CA LEU A 143 -40.99 58.82 -37.66
C LEU A 143 -40.75 57.37 -37.26
N GLU A 144 -41.49 56.42 -37.83
CA GLU A 144 -41.31 54.98 -37.63
C GLU A 144 -39.94 54.52 -38.13
N ALA A 145 -39.51 54.98 -39.31
CA ALA A 145 -38.15 54.72 -39.80
C ALA A 145 -37.06 55.34 -38.90
N SER A 146 -37.30 56.53 -38.33
CA SER A 146 -36.38 57.17 -37.40
C SER A 146 -36.30 56.43 -36.06
N LEU A 147 -37.44 55.92 -35.56
CA LEU A 147 -37.51 55.06 -34.37
C LEU A 147 -36.76 53.74 -34.59
N ASN A 148 -37.01 53.07 -35.72
CA ASN A 148 -36.32 51.83 -36.08
C ASN A 148 -34.81 52.04 -36.31
N ALA A 149 -34.39 53.25 -36.70
CA ALA A 149 -32.97 53.61 -36.79
C ALA A 149 -32.33 53.92 -35.43
N LEU A 150 -33.11 54.37 -34.44
CA LEU A 150 -32.66 54.64 -33.07
C LEU A 150 -32.52 53.37 -32.23
N GLU A 151 -33.30 52.33 -32.52
CA GLU A 151 -33.26 51.04 -31.81
C GLU A 151 -31.86 50.38 -31.81
N PRO A 152 -31.15 50.21 -32.96
CA PRO A 152 -29.77 49.70 -32.95
C PRO A 152 -28.74 50.64 -32.32
N GLN A 153 -29.03 51.94 -32.21
CA GLN A 153 -28.17 52.87 -31.46
C GLN A 153 -28.35 52.72 -29.95
N SER A 154 -29.57 52.46 -29.49
CA SER A 154 -29.85 52.24 -28.07
C SER A 154 -29.14 50.97 -27.55
N THR A 155 -29.15 49.88 -28.31
CA THR A 155 -28.43 48.65 -27.97
C THR A 155 -26.91 48.85 -27.99
N SER A 156 -26.38 49.62 -28.94
CA SER A 156 -24.97 49.99 -28.96
C SER A 156 -24.55 50.83 -27.74
N ILE A 157 -25.40 51.75 -27.29
CA ILE A 157 -25.15 52.58 -26.10
C ILE A 157 -25.20 51.70 -24.84
N GLU A 158 -26.13 50.76 -24.75
CA GLU A 158 -26.25 49.82 -23.64
C GLU A 158 -25.02 48.91 -23.52
N GLU A 159 -24.49 48.42 -24.65
CA GLU A 159 -23.20 47.72 -24.69
C GLU A 159 -22.03 48.61 -24.24
N MET A 160 -22.03 49.88 -24.65
CA MET A 160 -20.97 50.83 -24.31
C MET A 160 -20.99 51.16 -22.82
N ILE A 161 -22.17 51.36 -22.23
CA ILE A 161 -22.37 51.54 -20.79
C ILE A 161 -21.91 50.29 -20.04
N SER A 162 -22.30 49.09 -20.48
CA SER A 162 -21.84 47.84 -19.87
C SER A 162 -20.32 47.70 -19.89
N ARG A 163 -19.65 48.10 -20.98
CA ARG A 163 -18.18 48.10 -21.06
C ARG A 163 -17.56 49.12 -20.10
N ILE A 164 -18.14 50.31 -19.98
CA ILE A 164 -17.65 51.34 -19.05
C ILE A 164 -17.83 50.89 -17.60
N GLU A 165 -18.98 50.32 -17.24
CA GLU A 165 -19.22 49.78 -15.89
C GLU A 165 -18.26 48.64 -15.55
N LYS A 166 -18.01 47.73 -16.49
CA LYS A 166 -17.02 46.66 -16.30
C LYS A 166 -15.61 47.22 -16.15
N ALA A 167 -15.23 48.21 -16.95
CA ALA A 167 -13.93 48.87 -16.85
C ALA A 167 -13.78 49.64 -15.53
N ASN A 168 -14.84 50.30 -15.07
CA ASN A 168 -14.85 51.03 -13.80
C ASN A 168 -14.76 50.06 -12.61
N SER A 169 -15.54 48.97 -12.63
CA SER A 169 -15.45 47.90 -11.63
C SER A 169 -14.05 47.27 -11.58
N ALA A 170 -13.45 47.00 -12.74
CA ALA A 170 -12.08 46.51 -12.81
C ALA A 170 -11.06 47.53 -12.29
N ALA A 171 -11.26 48.82 -12.55
CA ALA A 171 -10.41 49.89 -12.04
C ALA A 171 -10.51 50.04 -10.51
N ASP A 172 -11.71 49.87 -9.94
CA ASP A 172 -11.95 49.89 -8.49
C ASP A 172 -11.32 48.67 -7.79
N GLN A 173 -11.27 47.51 -8.46
CA GLN A 173 -10.64 46.29 -7.93
C GLN A 173 -9.12 46.24 -8.10
N LEU A 174 -8.58 46.95 -9.09
CA LEU A 174 -7.14 46.93 -9.41
C LEU A 174 -6.21 47.18 -8.20
N PRO A 175 -6.49 48.13 -7.28
CA PRO A 175 -5.65 48.32 -6.10
C PRO A 175 -5.62 47.12 -5.16
N VAL A 176 -6.77 46.45 -4.98
CA VAL A 176 -6.90 45.25 -4.14
C VAL A 176 -6.14 44.09 -4.75
N ASP A 177 -6.27 43.90 -6.07
CA ASP A 177 -5.54 42.87 -6.80
C ASP A 177 -4.02 43.09 -6.78
N LEU A 178 -3.57 44.36 -6.88
CA LEU A 178 -2.15 44.71 -6.78
C LEU A 178 -1.58 44.45 -5.39
N GLU A 179 -2.35 44.71 -4.33
CA GLU A 179 -1.91 44.42 -2.96
C GLU A 179 -1.86 42.91 -2.72
N SER A 180 -2.89 42.18 -3.16
CA SER A 180 -2.92 40.71 -3.16
C SER A 180 -1.70 40.12 -3.89
N LEU A 181 -1.35 40.65 -5.07
CA LEU A 181 -0.16 40.25 -5.82
C LEU A 181 1.13 40.58 -5.07
N ARG A 182 1.22 41.72 -4.37
CA ARG A 182 2.38 42.05 -3.53
C ARG A 182 2.53 41.07 -2.38
N GLU A 183 1.45 40.72 -1.68
CA GLU A 183 1.46 39.74 -0.59
C GLU A 183 1.84 38.34 -1.09
N ALA A 184 1.23 37.90 -2.20
CA ALA A 184 1.56 36.63 -2.85
C ALA A 184 3.05 36.60 -3.27
N ARG A 185 3.58 37.70 -3.80
CA ARG A 185 5.00 37.78 -4.16
C ARG A 185 5.91 37.71 -2.94
N LYS A 186 5.54 38.37 -1.83
CA LYS A 186 6.31 38.34 -0.58
C LYS A 186 6.35 36.93 0.02
N THR A 187 5.22 36.23 0.04
CA THR A 187 5.16 34.85 0.53
C THR A 187 5.99 33.89 -0.34
N VAL A 188 5.97 34.07 -1.67
CA VAL A 188 6.85 33.32 -2.59
C VAL A 188 8.33 33.58 -2.30
N GLU A 189 8.71 34.83 -2.00
CA GLU A 189 10.10 35.18 -1.67
C GLU A 189 10.55 34.57 -0.33
N GLU A 190 9.70 34.59 0.69
CA GLU A 190 9.94 33.92 1.98
C GLU A 190 10.07 32.39 1.81
N LEU A 191 9.20 31.78 1.01
CA LEU A 191 9.27 30.35 0.68
C LEU A 191 10.55 30.00 -0.09
N LEU A 192 10.99 30.86 -1.01
CA LEU A 192 12.23 30.65 -1.75
C LEU A 192 13.45 30.64 -0.82
N ILE A 193 13.49 31.54 0.16
CA ILE A 193 14.54 31.58 1.19
C ILE A 193 14.51 30.30 2.04
N ALA A 194 13.33 29.85 2.47
CA ALA A 194 13.20 28.62 3.23
C ALA A 194 13.67 27.39 2.42
N VAL A 195 13.22 27.26 1.17
CA VAL A 195 13.59 26.15 0.28
C VAL A 195 15.08 26.12 -0.02
N THR A 196 15.71 27.28 -0.22
CA THR A 196 17.16 27.35 -0.46
C THR A 196 17.97 26.96 0.78
N SER A 197 17.53 27.39 1.97
CA SER A 197 18.10 26.95 3.25
C SER A 197 17.94 25.43 3.44
N ASP A 198 16.75 24.89 3.22
CA ASP A 198 16.50 23.46 3.41
C ASP A 198 17.25 22.61 2.38
N ARG A 199 17.37 23.08 1.14
CA ARG A 199 18.22 22.45 0.13
C ARG A 199 19.69 22.39 0.57
N ALA A 200 20.20 23.44 1.20
CA ALA A 200 21.57 23.43 1.74
C ALA A 200 21.72 22.37 2.84
N LYS A 201 20.79 22.32 3.82
CA LYS A 201 20.80 21.31 4.88
C LYS A 201 20.71 19.88 4.34
N VAL A 202 19.87 19.65 3.33
CA VAL A 202 19.76 18.33 2.67
C VAL A 202 21.08 17.96 1.99
N GLY A 203 21.78 18.92 1.39
CA GLY A 203 23.13 18.73 0.86
C GLY A 203 24.12 18.31 1.95
N ASP A 204 24.13 19.01 3.08
CA ASP A 204 24.99 18.68 4.22
C ASP A 204 24.70 17.28 4.78
N PHE A 205 23.42 16.92 4.91
CA PHE A 205 23.01 15.58 5.34
C PHE A 205 23.41 14.50 4.33
N ALA A 206 23.34 14.77 3.03
CA ALA A 206 23.78 13.82 2.01
C ALA A 206 25.30 13.57 2.11
N ILE A 207 26.10 14.61 2.35
CA ILE A 207 27.55 14.49 2.56
C ILE A 207 27.83 13.69 3.84
N ALA A 208 27.15 14.01 4.95
CA ALA A 208 27.30 13.29 6.20
C ALA A 208 26.91 11.81 6.06
N ALA A 209 25.81 11.51 5.37
CA ALA A 209 25.36 10.14 5.14
C ALA A 209 26.38 9.32 4.31
N ASP A 210 27.04 9.93 3.33
CA ASP A 210 28.07 9.25 2.54
C ASP A 210 29.36 9.00 3.35
N ALA A 211 29.72 9.93 4.23
CA ALA A 211 30.81 9.76 5.19
C ALA A 211 30.50 8.65 6.21
N ASP A 212 29.29 8.62 6.76
CA ASP A 212 28.82 7.58 7.68
C ASP A 212 28.81 6.21 7.00
N LYS A 213 28.32 6.14 5.75
CA LYS A 213 28.33 4.91 4.95
C LYS A 213 29.76 4.38 4.76
N THR A 214 30.71 5.26 4.45
CA THR A 214 32.12 4.89 4.29
C THR A 214 32.70 4.33 5.59
N THR A 215 32.38 4.98 6.71
CA THR A 215 32.78 4.53 8.06
C THR A 215 32.14 3.20 8.41
N LEU A 216 30.86 3.00 8.08
CA LEU A 216 30.15 1.76 8.33
C LEU A 216 30.77 0.60 7.55
N ILE A 217 31.07 0.79 6.26
CA ILE A 217 31.74 -0.22 5.43
C ILE A 217 33.10 -0.59 6.01
N ALA A 218 33.87 0.40 6.49
CA ALA A 218 35.15 0.14 7.15
C ALA A 218 34.96 -0.67 8.44
N SER A 219 33.97 -0.33 9.28
CA SER A 219 33.67 -1.03 10.52
C SER A 219 33.20 -2.47 10.31
N VAL A 220 32.41 -2.73 9.25
CA VAL A 220 31.97 -4.09 8.88
C VAL A 220 33.16 -4.92 8.46
N LYS A 221 34.04 -4.38 7.61
CA LYS A 221 35.26 -5.07 7.18
C LYS A 221 36.19 -5.39 8.35
N GLU A 222 36.30 -4.47 9.31
CA GLU A 222 37.08 -4.69 10.52
C GLU A 222 36.44 -5.78 11.40
N ALA A 223 35.12 -5.76 11.59
CA ALA A 223 34.40 -6.78 12.35
C ALA A 223 34.54 -8.17 11.72
N GLU A 224 34.38 -8.30 10.40
CA GLU A 224 34.59 -9.55 9.66
C GLU A 224 36.02 -10.07 9.87
N SER A 225 37.02 -9.20 9.75
CA SER A 225 38.42 -9.56 10.00
C SER A 225 38.66 -10.02 11.43
N ILE A 226 38.05 -9.35 12.43
CA ILE A 226 38.15 -9.75 13.83
C ILE A 226 37.52 -11.13 14.05
N VAL A 227 36.33 -11.38 13.50
CA VAL A 227 35.64 -12.68 13.62
C VAL A 227 36.49 -13.80 13.01
N GLU A 228 37.06 -13.58 11.83
CA GLU A 228 37.95 -14.54 11.17
C GLU A 228 39.23 -14.81 11.95
N ARG A 229 39.84 -13.76 12.53
CA ARG A 229 41.00 -13.88 13.40
C ARG A 229 40.66 -14.63 14.69
N CYS A 230 39.50 -14.35 15.30
CA CYS A 230 39.04 -15.03 16.50
C CYS A 230 38.75 -16.51 16.26
N SER A 231 38.06 -16.87 15.16
CA SER A 231 37.77 -18.26 14.83
C SER A 231 39.06 -19.05 14.54
N SER A 232 39.99 -18.45 13.80
CA SER A 232 41.30 -19.02 13.51
C SER A 232 42.14 -19.20 14.77
N ALA A 233 42.18 -18.18 15.65
CA ALA A 233 42.93 -18.23 16.91
C ALA A 233 42.34 -19.23 17.90
N TYR A 234 41.01 -19.32 18.02
CA TYR A 234 40.36 -20.26 18.93
C TYR A 234 40.63 -21.71 18.52
N ALA A 235 40.54 -21.99 17.22
CA ALA A 235 40.83 -23.32 16.70
C ALA A 235 42.32 -23.67 16.83
N ALA A 236 43.23 -22.76 16.46
CA ALA A 236 44.66 -22.94 16.65
C ALA A 236 45.03 -23.12 18.14
N SER A 237 44.37 -22.41 19.05
CA SER A 237 44.57 -22.57 20.49
C SER A 237 44.07 -23.93 21.00
N THR A 238 42.96 -24.45 20.45
CA THR A 238 42.38 -25.72 20.88
C THR A 238 43.26 -26.89 20.45
N SER A 239 43.64 -26.94 19.18
CA SER A 239 44.54 -27.96 18.63
C SER A 239 45.95 -27.89 19.23
N HIS A 240 46.49 -26.68 19.40
CA HIS A 240 47.78 -26.48 20.05
C HIS A 240 47.73 -26.84 21.54
N GLY A 241 46.64 -26.52 22.24
CA GLY A 241 46.40 -26.89 23.64
C GLY A 241 46.32 -28.40 23.83
N LEU A 242 45.55 -29.10 23.00
CA LEU A 242 45.47 -30.57 23.02
C LEU A 242 46.82 -31.20 22.70
N ALA A 243 47.52 -30.71 21.68
CA ALA A 243 48.86 -31.18 21.34
C ALA A 243 49.87 -30.98 22.48
N ALA A 244 49.80 -29.85 23.19
CA ALA A 244 50.64 -29.56 24.34
C ALA A 244 50.37 -30.54 25.49
N ALA A 245 49.08 -30.76 25.83
CA ALA A 245 48.68 -31.71 26.88
C ALA A 245 49.14 -33.14 26.57
N PHE A 246 48.99 -33.61 25.32
CA PHE A 246 49.46 -34.93 24.91
C PHE A 246 50.99 -35.05 24.93
N THR A 247 51.70 -33.99 24.53
CA THR A 247 53.17 -33.97 24.58
C THR A 247 53.69 -34.02 26.00
N GLU A 248 53.08 -33.25 26.91
CA GLU A 248 53.42 -33.26 28.32
C GLU A 248 53.16 -34.64 28.93
N ARG A 249 52.03 -35.27 28.60
CA ARG A 249 51.72 -36.63 29.06
C ARG A 249 52.72 -37.66 28.51
N SER A 250 53.06 -37.61 27.23
CA SER A 250 54.07 -38.49 26.63
C SER A 250 55.43 -38.31 27.30
N ALA A 251 55.88 -37.07 27.51
CA ALA A 251 57.16 -36.76 28.14
C ALA A 251 57.23 -37.20 29.60
N THR A 252 56.15 -37.01 30.38
CA THR A 252 56.09 -37.47 31.78
C THR A 252 56.15 -38.99 31.86
N LEU A 253 55.44 -39.71 30.99
CA LEU A 253 55.52 -41.18 30.89
C LEU A 253 56.93 -41.64 30.50
N GLY A 254 57.58 -40.96 29.55
CA GLY A 254 58.96 -41.25 29.14
C GLY A 254 59.97 -41.04 30.27
N LYS A 255 59.87 -39.94 31.03
CA LYS A 255 60.69 -39.72 32.24
C LYS A 255 60.47 -40.82 33.28
N SER A 256 59.21 -41.19 33.48
CA SER A 256 58.81 -42.25 34.40
C SER A 256 59.28 -43.64 33.96
N MET A 257 59.46 -43.88 32.66
CA MET A 257 60.05 -45.10 32.11
C MET A 257 61.53 -45.21 32.46
N TRP A 258 62.30 -44.12 32.35
CA TRP A 258 63.73 -44.09 32.72
C TRP A 258 63.99 -44.43 34.20
N VAL A 259 63.07 -44.09 35.10
CA VAL A 259 63.15 -44.52 36.51
C VAL A 259 63.12 -46.05 36.63
N TRP A 260 62.25 -46.74 35.88
CA TRP A 260 62.22 -48.21 35.86
C TRP A 260 63.43 -48.82 35.16
N VAL A 261 63.96 -48.18 34.11
CA VAL A 261 65.21 -48.61 33.47
C VAL A 261 66.36 -48.54 34.47
N GLY A 262 66.50 -47.43 35.21
CA GLY A 262 67.48 -47.30 36.28
C GLY A 262 67.30 -48.36 37.37
N GLY A 263 66.05 -48.58 37.81
CA GLY A 263 65.71 -49.64 38.75
C GLY A 263 66.09 -51.04 38.26
N LEU A 264 65.83 -51.35 36.99
CA LEU A 264 66.20 -52.63 36.37
C LEU A 264 67.72 -52.83 36.35
N VAL A 265 68.49 -51.81 35.97
CA VAL A 265 69.96 -51.87 35.96
C VAL A 265 70.51 -52.12 37.38
N ILE A 266 69.97 -51.42 38.39
CA ILE A 266 70.34 -51.63 39.79
C ILE A 266 69.97 -53.04 40.25
N ALA A 267 68.77 -53.52 39.92
CA ALA A 267 68.31 -54.86 40.30
C ALA A 267 69.16 -55.97 39.67
N LEU A 268 69.55 -55.81 38.40
CA LEU A 268 70.47 -56.73 37.72
C LEU A 268 71.87 -56.70 38.36
N GLY A 269 72.38 -55.51 38.71
CA GLY A 269 73.65 -55.36 39.41
C GLY A 269 73.65 -56.02 40.80
N LEU A 270 72.61 -55.77 41.59
CA LEU A 270 72.42 -56.40 42.92
C LEU A 270 72.21 -57.91 42.80
N GLY A 271 71.42 -58.37 41.83
CA GLY A 271 71.21 -59.79 41.56
C GLY A 271 72.51 -60.49 41.16
N SER A 272 73.35 -59.84 40.34
CA SER A 272 74.67 -60.35 39.97
C SER A 272 75.60 -60.42 41.18
N TRP A 273 75.65 -59.37 42.02
CA TRP A 273 76.43 -59.37 43.25
C TRP A 273 75.97 -60.48 44.20
N ILE A 274 74.70 -60.45 44.64
CA ILE A 274 74.12 -61.39 45.61
C ILE A 274 74.20 -62.82 45.09
N GLY A 275 73.88 -63.03 43.81
CA GLY A 275 73.98 -64.33 43.15
C GLY A 275 75.42 -64.85 43.16
N SER A 276 76.41 -64.00 42.87
CA SER A 276 77.82 -64.42 42.88
C SER A 276 78.32 -64.78 44.28
N THR A 277 77.93 -64.02 45.32
CA THR A 277 78.32 -64.30 46.71
C THR A 277 77.65 -65.57 47.21
N GLN A 278 76.37 -65.76 46.88
CA GLN A 278 75.62 -66.91 47.34
C GLN A 278 76.02 -68.20 46.61
N LEU A 279 76.38 -68.11 45.32
CA LEU A 279 76.94 -69.23 44.57
C LEU A 279 78.32 -69.66 45.11
N ARG A 280 79.15 -68.69 45.56
CA ARG A 280 80.42 -68.98 46.24
C ARG A 280 80.18 -69.67 47.58
N ASN A 281 79.29 -69.13 48.42
CA ASN A 281 78.92 -69.72 49.72
C ASN A 281 78.36 -71.15 49.55
N PHE A 282 77.51 -71.36 48.54
CA PHE A 282 76.97 -72.69 48.21
C PHE A 282 78.07 -73.65 47.72
N SER A 283 78.99 -73.18 46.87
CA SER A 283 80.13 -73.97 46.39
C SER A 283 81.07 -74.39 47.52
N GLU A 284 81.26 -73.53 48.53
CA GLU A 284 82.07 -73.85 49.72
C GLU A 284 81.39 -74.87 50.63
N VAL A 285 80.08 -74.77 50.86
CA VAL A 285 79.30 -75.72 51.68
C VAL A 285 79.21 -77.12 51.05
N ILE A 286 79.25 -77.23 49.72
CA ILE A 286 79.31 -78.52 49.01
C ILE A 286 80.69 -79.19 49.13
N LYS A 287 81.76 -78.40 49.25
CA LYS A 287 83.14 -78.92 49.30
C LYS A 287 83.56 -79.43 50.68
N GLN A 288 82.75 -79.23 51.71
CA GLN A 288 83.05 -79.68 53.08
C GLN A 288 82.65 -81.15 53.31
N PRO A 289 83.56 -82.01 53.82
CA PRO A 289 83.36 -83.47 53.88
C PRO A 289 82.36 -83.98 54.95
N ASP A 290 81.79 -83.11 55.80
CA ASP A 290 80.79 -83.45 56.83
C ASP A 290 79.48 -82.64 56.70
N SER A 291 79.12 -82.24 55.49
CA SER A 291 77.93 -81.41 55.24
C SER A 291 76.63 -82.22 55.39
N ASN A 292 75.82 -81.90 56.39
CA ASN A 292 74.47 -82.45 56.55
C ASN A 292 73.61 -82.08 55.32
N SER A 293 73.02 -83.08 54.65
CA SER A 293 72.23 -82.88 53.42
C SER A 293 71.12 -81.82 53.57
N ILE A 294 70.57 -81.69 54.77
CA ILE A 294 69.56 -80.67 55.10
C ILE A 294 70.13 -79.25 55.03
N VAL A 295 71.38 -79.03 55.45
CA VAL A 295 72.04 -77.71 55.42
C VAL A 295 72.36 -77.28 53.99
N VAL A 296 72.70 -78.24 53.11
CA VAL A 296 72.88 -77.98 51.67
C VAL A 296 71.57 -77.54 51.03
N VAL A 297 70.46 -78.23 51.34
CA VAL A 297 69.14 -77.89 50.78
C VAL A 297 68.60 -76.56 51.33
N ILE A 298 68.76 -76.29 52.63
CA ILE A 298 68.39 -74.99 53.23
C ILE A 298 69.19 -73.85 52.57
N ASN A 299 70.50 -74.02 52.36
CA ASN A 299 71.32 -73.02 51.68
C ASN A 299 70.94 -72.84 50.20
N LEU A 300 70.52 -73.91 49.52
CA LEU A 300 70.01 -73.83 48.15
C LEU A 300 68.68 -73.06 48.09
N ILE A 301 67.75 -73.32 49.01
CA ILE A 301 66.46 -72.61 49.09
C ILE A 301 66.69 -71.13 49.44
N LEU A 302 67.56 -70.85 50.42
CA LEU A 302 67.94 -69.48 50.77
C LEU A 302 68.61 -68.77 49.59
N ALA A 303 69.42 -69.48 48.80
CA ALA A 303 70.03 -68.91 47.60
C ALA A 303 69.00 -68.56 46.52
N LEU A 304 68.07 -69.48 46.27
CA LEU A 304 67.02 -69.29 45.28
C LEU A 304 66.05 -68.17 45.69
N LEU A 305 65.72 -68.10 46.98
CA LEU A 305 64.87 -67.05 47.56
C LEU A 305 65.56 -65.68 47.54
N SER A 306 66.86 -65.65 47.83
CA SER A 306 67.67 -64.41 47.84
C SER A 306 67.78 -63.78 46.45
N VAL A 307 67.91 -64.58 45.39
CA VAL A 307 67.95 -64.08 44.00
C VAL A 307 66.53 -63.82 43.47
N GLY A 308 65.52 -64.52 44.01
CA GLY A 308 64.12 -64.41 43.59
C GLY A 308 63.55 -62.99 43.62
N ALA A 309 63.89 -62.17 44.63
CA ALA A 309 63.44 -60.78 44.70
C ALA A 309 63.98 -59.92 43.54
N THR A 310 65.25 -60.11 43.16
CA THR A 310 65.89 -59.36 42.07
C THR A 310 65.36 -59.78 40.69
N VAL A 311 65.10 -61.08 40.51
CA VAL A 311 64.49 -61.62 39.28
C VAL A 311 63.05 -61.16 39.13
N TRP A 312 62.26 -61.22 40.22
CA TRP A 312 60.88 -60.75 40.23
C TRP A 312 60.77 -59.25 39.91
N PHE A 313 61.62 -58.44 40.54
CA PHE A 313 61.67 -57.01 40.25
C PHE A 313 62.11 -56.72 38.81
N SER A 314 63.11 -57.43 38.29
CA SER A 314 63.59 -57.25 36.91
C SER A 314 62.51 -57.57 35.87
N TRP A 315 61.75 -58.63 36.12
CA TRP A 315 60.60 -58.99 35.30
C TRP A 315 59.49 -57.93 35.36
N LEU A 316 59.12 -57.48 36.57
CA LEU A 316 58.13 -56.41 36.77
C LEU A 316 58.55 -55.12 36.06
N ALA A 317 59.82 -54.72 36.22
CA ALA A 317 60.37 -53.54 35.58
C ALA A 317 60.29 -53.65 34.05
N THR A 318 60.63 -54.81 33.48
CA THR A 318 60.53 -55.07 32.03
C THR A 318 59.10 -54.90 31.51
N LYS A 319 58.09 -55.42 32.23
CA LYS A 319 56.67 -55.21 31.88
C LYS A 319 56.26 -53.74 31.98
N GLN A 320 56.65 -53.06 33.07
CA GLN A 320 56.34 -51.65 33.28
C GLN A 320 56.99 -50.73 32.23
N ILE A 321 58.21 -51.04 31.79
CA ILE A 321 58.91 -50.34 30.71
C ILE A 321 58.15 -50.50 29.40
N GLY A 322 57.77 -51.74 29.04
CA GLY A 322 57.02 -52.02 27.81
C GLY A 322 55.68 -51.31 27.76
N GLN A 323 54.92 -51.32 28.87
CA GLN A 323 53.65 -50.61 28.97
C GLN A 323 53.84 -49.10 28.82
N ARG A 324 54.76 -48.49 29.59
CA ARG A 324 54.98 -47.04 29.55
C ARG A 324 55.51 -46.56 28.21
N PHE A 325 56.35 -47.35 27.53
CA PHE A 325 56.81 -47.05 26.17
C PHE A 325 55.64 -46.97 25.18
N ARG A 326 54.78 -48.00 25.16
CA ARG A 326 53.62 -48.04 24.25
C ARG A 326 52.63 -46.91 24.50
N LEU A 327 52.35 -46.57 25.78
CA LEU A 327 51.51 -45.41 26.10
C LEU A 327 52.17 -44.09 25.71
N ALA A 328 53.48 -43.92 25.96
CA ALA A 328 54.19 -42.69 25.60
C ALA A 328 54.19 -42.45 24.08
N GLU A 329 54.38 -43.52 23.29
CA GLU A 329 54.34 -43.47 21.83
C GLU A 329 52.92 -43.13 21.30
N ASP A 330 51.86 -43.73 21.88
CA ASP A 330 50.48 -43.40 21.51
C ASP A 330 50.15 -41.93 21.77
N TYR A 331 50.54 -41.39 22.93
CA TYR A 331 50.37 -39.98 23.24
C TYR A 331 51.22 -39.07 22.35
N ALA A 332 52.44 -39.49 21.98
CA ALA A 332 53.28 -38.74 21.04
C ALA A 332 52.64 -38.69 19.65
N PHE A 333 52.05 -39.81 19.19
CA PHE A 333 51.31 -39.88 17.93
C PHE A 333 50.05 -39.00 17.96
N LYS A 334 49.28 -39.01 19.04
CA LYS A 334 48.12 -38.11 19.21
C LYS A 334 48.53 -36.64 19.22
N ALA A 335 49.67 -36.31 19.82
CA ALA A 335 50.23 -34.97 19.80
C ALA A 335 50.64 -34.53 18.39
N SER A 336 51.28 -35.40 17.59
CA SER A 336 51.70 -35.07 16.23
C SER A 336 50.51 -34.92 15.29
N VAL A 337 49.50 -35.78 15.38
CA VAL A 337 48.24 -35.67 14.63
C VAL A 337 47.51 -34.37 14.97
N SER A 338 47.44 -34.00 16.26
CA SER A 338 46.79 -32.75 16.70
C SER A 338 47.51 -31.51 16.18
N ARG A 339 48.85 -31.51 16.11
CA ARG A 339 49.62 -30.40 15.52
C ARG A 339 49.44 -30.33 14.01
N ALA A 340 49.51 -31.48 13.32
CA ALA A 340 49.37 -31.54 11.88
C ALA A 340 47.95 -31.17 11.42
N TYR A 341 46.93 -31.41 12.26
CA TYR A 341 45.55 -31.10 11.96
C TYR A 341 45.32 -29.61 11.62
N GLU A 342 45.95 -28.65 12.30
CA GLU A 342 45.81 -27.23 11.92
C GLU A 342 46.36 -26.93 10.52
N GLY A 343 47.53 -27.48 10.21
CA GLY A 343 48.14 -27.32 8.88
C GLY A 343 47.25 -27.91 7.79
N TYR A 344 46.78 -29.14 8.01
CA TYR A 344 45.90 -29.81 7.04
C TYR A 344 44.52 -29.18 6.96
N ARG A 345 43.94 -28.70 8.06
CA ARG A 345 42.64 -28.03 8.08
C ARG A 345 42.70 -26.71 7.31
N ARG A 346 43.79 -25.94 7.47
CA ARG A 346 44.02 -24.69 6.74
C ARG A 346 44.13 -24.93 5.24
N GLU A 347 44.83 -25.99 4.83
CA GLU A 347 44.95 -26.33 3.40
C GLU A 347 43.64 -26.93 2.84
N ALA A 348 42.96 -27.77 3.61
CA ALA A 348 41.68 -28.39 3.24
C ALA A 348 40.55 -27.38 3.06
N ALA A 349 40.51 -26.33 3.90
CA ALA A 349 39.53 -25.25 3.80
C ALA A 349 39.61 -24.48 2.47
N ASN A 350 40.80 -24.46 1.83
CA ASN A 350 40.99 -23.83 0.52
C ASN A 350 40.53 -24.74 -0.64
N ILE A 351 40.32 -26.03 -0.40
CA ILE A 351 39.97 -27.02 -1.43
C ILE A 351 38.46 -27.24 -1.46
N ASP A 352 37.88 -27.77 -0.37
CA ASP A 352 36.47 -28.14 -0.30
C ASP A 352 35.98 -28.37 1.14
N GLN A 353 34.71 -28.02 1.40
CA GLN A 353 34.06 -28.17 2.71
C GLN A 353 33.79 -29.63 3.07
N GLU A 354 33.47 -30.50 2.09
CA GLU A 354 33.26 -31.93 2.37
C GLU A 354 34.58 -32.59 2.81
N PHE A 355 35.70 -32.18 2.20
CA PHE A 355 37.03 -32.64 2.58
C PHE A 355 37.41 -32.25 4.01
N VAL A 356 37.11 -31.02 4.44
CA VAL A 356 37.30 -30.56 5.83
C VAL A 356 36.51 -31.43 6.83
N SER A 357 35.26 -31.77 6.50
CA SER A 357 34.41 -32.61 7.35
C SER A 357 34.96 -34.04 7.49
N ARG A 358 35.43 -34.64 6.38
CA ARG A 358 36.08 -35.96 6.40
C ARG A 358 37.39 -35.94 7.18
N LEU A 359 38.20 -34.88 7.03
CA LEU A 359 39.43 -34.69 7.78
C LEU A 359 39.17 -34.57 9.29
N PHE A 360 38.17 -33.78 9.69
CA PHE A 360 37.78 -33.64 11.09
C PHE A 360 37.28 -34.98 11.68
N SER A 361 36.44 -35.70 10.95
CA SER A 361 35.94 -37.02 11.37
C SER A 361 37.07 -38.04 11.54
N SER A 362 38.05 -38.04 10.62
CA SER A 362 39.24 -38.90 10.71
C SER A 362 40.14 -38.54 11.90
N ALA A 363 40.35 -37.25 12.14
CA ALA A 363 41.12 -36.77 13.29
C ALA A 363 40.44 -37.09 14.63
N LEU A 364 39.13 -36.89 14.71
CA LEU A 364 38.33 -37.18 15.90
C LEU A 364 38.37 -38.69 16.22
N ASN A 365 38.16 -39.55 15.23
CA ASN A 365 38.26 -41.00 15.41
C ASN A 365 39.62 -41.43 15.97
N ARG A 366 40.73 -40.81 15.52
CA ARG A 366 42.08 -41.11 16.03
C ARG A 366 42.31 -40.60 17.46
N LEU A 367 41.67 -39.49 17.84
CA LEU A 367 41.74 -38.95 19.20
C LEU A 367 40.92 -39.81 20.18
N ASP A 368 39.80 -40.35 19.73
CA ASP A 368 38.89 -41.19 20.51
C ASP A 368 39.39 -42.64 20.68
N GLU A 369 40.43 -43.06 19.95
CA GLU A 369 41.03 -44.38 20.12
C GLU A 369 41.59 -44.57 21.55
N GLN A 370 41.16 -45.64 22.22
CA GLN A 370 41.53 -45.91 23.62
C GLN A 370 43.04 -46.15 23.79
N PRO A 371 43.73 -45.45 24.71
CA PRO A 371 45.19 -45.56 24.91
C PRO A 371 45.68 -46.96 25.30
N LEU A 372 44.79 -47.80 25.85
CA LEU A 372 45.13 -49.12 26.38
C LEU A 372 45.10 -50.24 25.33
N ARG A 373 44.78 -49.94 24.06
CA ARG A 373 44.70 -50.96 22.98
C ARG A 373 46.02 -51.70 22.76
N LEU A 374 47.15 -51.02 22.95
CA LEU A 374 48.48 -51.59 22.75
C LEU A 374 49.05 -52.23 24.03
N VAL A 375 48.33 -52.20 25.14
CA VAL A 375 48.75 -52.83 26.41
C VAL A 375 48.29 -54.29 26.42
N GLU A 376 49.21 -55.21 26.74
CA GLU A 376 48.91 -56.64 26.86
C GLU A 376 47.76 -56.87 27.86
N THR A 377 46.72 -57.59 27.41
CA THR A 377 45.51 -57.87 28.20
C THR A 377 45.71 -58.96 29.25
N THR A 378 46.80 -59.73 29.17
CA THR A 378 47.11 -60.85 30.08
C THR A 378 48.06 -60.40 31.20
N THR A 379 47.48 -60.08 32.36
CA THR A 379 48.25 -59.74 33.56
C THR A 379 48.69 -61.02 34.27
N HIS A 380 49.94 -61.42 34.07
CA HIS A 380 50.51 -62.55 34.81
C HIS A 380 50.94 -62.08 36.21
N GLY A 381 50.69 -62.88 37.25
CA GLY A 381 50.99 -62.48 38.64
C GLY A 381 52.45 -62.66 39.06
N SER A 382 53.23 -63.46 38.31
CA SER A 382 54.64 -63.72 38.62
C SER A 382 55.41 -64.23 37.39
N PRO A 383 56.76 -64.16 37.41
CA PRO A 383 57.61 -64.73 36.35
C PRO A 383 57.35 -66.22 36.11
N TRP A 384 57.10 -66.97 37.19
CA TRP A 384 56.78 -68.40 37.12
C TRP A 384 55.41 -68.65 36.51
N HIS A 385 54.45 -67.77 36.76
CA HIS A 385 53.11 -67.87 36.17
C HIS A 385 53.14 -67.61 34.66
N GLU A 386 53.95 -66.66 34.18
CA GLU A 386 54.16 -66.41 32.74
C GLU A 386 54.96 -67.51 32.05
N LEU A 387 55.98 -68.06 32.73
CA LEU A 387 56.74 -69.18 32.19
C LEU A 387 55.84 -70.41 32.01
N ALA A 388 55.04 -70.74 33.03
CA ALA A 388 54.12 -71.89 33.01
C ALA A 388 53.00 -71.75 31.97
N SER A 389 52.53 -70.53 31.70
CA SER A 389 51.51 -70.26 30.67
C SER A 389 52.09 -70.05 29.27
N SER A 390 53.41 -70.10 29.10
CA SER A 390 54.05 -69.82 27.81
C SER A 390 53.70 -70.87 26.74
N ASP A 391 53.48 -70.39 25.52
CA ASP A 391 53.16 -71.25 24.36
C ASP A 391 54.27 -72.28 24.07
N LEU A 392 55.50 -72.01 24.48
CA LEU A 392 56.64 -72.93 24.37
C LEU A 392 56.50 -74.13 25.31
N ILE A 393 56.11 -73.91 26.58
CA ILE A 393 55.88 -75.00 27.53
C ILE A 393 54.61 -75.76 27.16
N ARG A 394 53.58 -75.07 26.66
CA ARG A 394 52.37 -75.73 26.14
C ARG A 394 52.70 -76.64 24.96
N LYS A 395 53.45 -76.13 23.97
CA LYS A 395 53.92 -76.95 22.83
C LYS A 395 54.85 -78.09 23.25
N ALA A 396 55.77 -77.87 24.19
CA ALA A 396 56.66 -78.92 24.70
C ALA A 396 55.90 -80.04 25.42
N THR A 397 54.87 -79.69 26.18
CA THR A 397 53.97 -80.64 26.87
C THR A 397 53.10 -81.41 25.87
N GLU A 398 52.63 -80.75 24.81
CA GLU A 398 51.84 -81.36 23.74
C GLU A 398 52.67 -82.29 22.81
N SER A 399 53.97 -82.01 22.63
CA SER A 399 54.85 -82.73 21.69
C SER A 399 55.65 -83.89 22.27
N VAL A 400 55.84 -83.96 23.60
CA VAL A 400 56.54 -85.05 24.27
C VAL A 400 55.69 -85.61 25.42
N PRO A 401 55.02 -86.76 25.26
CA PRO A 401 54.05 -87.27 26.24
C PRO A 401 54.69 -87.69 27.58
N GLU A 402 55.97 -88.04 27.61
CA GLU A 402 56.70 -88.39 28.84
C GLU A 402 57.34 -87.18 29.55
N PHE A 403 57.29 -85.98 28.96
CA PHE A 403 57.92 -84.79 29.53
C PHE A 403 57.22 -84.34 30.81
N ALA A 404 55.88 -84.26 30.80
CA ALA A 404 55.09 -83.93 31.98
C ALA A 404 55.27 -84.97 33.11
N ALA A 405 55.31 -86.26 32.76
CA ALA A 405 55.52 -87.35 33.71
C ALA A 405 56.93 -87.33 34.30
N SER A 406 57.96 -87.03 33.50
CA SER A 406 59.35 -86.93 33.94
C SER A 406 59.58 -85.72 34.85
N VAL A 407 59.00 -84.57 34.53
CA VAL A 407 59.05 -83.36 35.38
C VAL A 407 58.31 -83.60 36.71
N ALA A 408 57.14 -84.26 36.67
CA ALA A 408 56.39 -84.62 37.87
C ALA A 408 57.15 -85.65 38.74
N LYS A 409 57.83 -86.62 38.13
CA LYS A 409 58.66 -87.61 38.83
C LYS A 409 59.87 -86.95 39.50
N LEU A 410 60.57 -86.06 38.80
CA LEU A 410 61.73 -85.32 39.32
C LEU A 410 61.33 -84.37 40.48
N ALA A 411 60.18 -83.72 40.37
CA ALA A 411 59.62 -82.90 41.44
C ALA A 411 59.25 -83.74 42.67
N LYS A 412 58.69 -84.94 42.47
CA LYS A 412 58.29 -85.86 43.54
C LYS A 412 59.49 -86.51 44.23
N GLU A 413 60.54 -86.83 43.49
CA GLU A 413 61.83 -87.34 44.01
C GLU A 413 62.60 -86.26 44.77
N GLY A 414 62.61 -85.01 44.28
CA GLY A 414 63.18 -83.87 45.00
C GLY A 414 62.44 -83.52 46.30
N LEU A 415 61.10 -83.65 46.33
CA LEU A 415 60.30 -83.51 47.55
C LEU A 415 60.52 -84.67 48.54
N ALA A 416 60.75 -85.89 48.04
CA ALA A 416 60.99 -87.06 48.89
C ALA A 416 62.38 -87.02 49.56
N ALA A 417 63.38 -86.43 48.90
CA ALA A 417 64.73 -86.22 49.43
C ALA A 417 64.80 -85.22 50.60
N LEU A 418 63.73 -84.47 50.86
CA LEU A 418 63.59 -83.50 51.96
C LEU A 418 63.08 -84.12 53.28
N LYS A 419 62.77 -85.43 53.32
CA LYS A 419 62.27 -86.10 54.53
C LYS A 419 63.45 -86.55 55.42
N PRO A 420 63.56 -86.11 56.69
CA PRO A 420 64.68 -86.49 57.55
C PRO A 420 64.63 -87.98 57.92
N ALA A 421 65.79 -88.63 57.94
CA ALA A 421 65.97 -90.00 58.45
C ALA A 421 65.83 -90.03 59.98
N ASP A 422 64.94 -90.88 60.46
CA ASP A 422 64.65 -91.11 61.87
C ASP A 422 65.90 -91.70 62.57
N LYS A 423 66.57 -90.92 63.41
CA LYS A 423 67.62 -91.42 64.30
C LYS A 423 67.01 -91.69 65.67
N THR A 424 66.76 -92.96 65.94
CA THR A 424 66.54 -93.50 67.29
C THR A 424 67.76 -93.19 68.17
N VAL A 425 67.64 -92.22 69.06
CA VAL A 425 68.61 -91.99 70.14
C VAL A 425 67.96 -92.43 71.45
N VAL A 426 68.47 -93.53 71.99
CA VAL A 426 68.21 -94.02 73.34
C VAL A 426 68.68 -92.98 74.35
N ALA A 427 67.75 -92.45 75.15
CA ALA A 427 68.05 -91.56 76.26
C ALA A 427 68.79 -92.33 77.37
N LYS A 428 70.05 -91.97 77.63
CA LYS A 428 70.78 -92.35 78.86
C LYS A 428 70.93 -91.08 79.71
N THR A 429 70.02 -90.92 80.66
CA THR A 429 70.07 -89.91 81.72
C THR A 429 71.20 -90.21 82.70
N LEU A 430 72.15 -89.30 82.90
CA LEU A 430 72.96 -89.20 84.12
C LEU A 430 73.43 -87.75 84.36
N VAL A 431 72.81 -87.12 85.36
CA VAL A 431 73.29 -86.06 86.28
C VAL A 431 72.41 -86.30 87.53
N GLU A 432 72.84 -86.48 88.78
CA GLU A 432 74.07 -86.23 89.53
C GLU A 432 73.94 -87.03 90.84
N LYS A 433 75.03 -87.63 91.32
CA LYS A 433 75.37 -87.70 92.76
C LYS A 433 76.86 -88.01 92.90
N GLU A 434 77.54 -86.98 93.43
CA GLU A 434 78.90 -86.88 93.99
C GLU A 434 80.12 -86.97 93.06
#